data_AF-A0A4U6C9F4-F1
#
_entry.id   AF-A0A4U6C9F4-F1
#
_cell.length_a   1.000
_cell.length_b   1.000
_cell.length_c   1.000
_cell.angle_alpha   90.00
_cell.angle_beta   90.00
_cell.angle_gamma   90.00
#
_symmetry.space_group_name_H-M   'P 1'
#
loop_
_entity.id
_entity.type
_entity.pdbx_description
1 polymer ?
#
loop_
_entity_poly.entity_id
_entity_poly.type
_entity_poly.pdbx_seq_one_letter_code
_entity_poly.pdbx_strand_id
1 'polypeptide(L)'
;MKLGEGVEAAIHCATMLANLEEGRTLPASALAEYHGISQSYLLKHLKALVEGRILESVPGPHGGYRLARLPEKITLLDIVLAVEGAAPAFRCTEIRQRGPGKLEAAAYVKPCGINAAMLRAERAYRAALAETRLSDVIEGYRADADPRAIKFACGFVARHQRPQA
;
A
#
# COMPACT_ATOMS: atom_id res chain seq x y z
N MET A 1 6.29 14.98 3.10
CA MET A 1 6.24 13.70 2.37
C MET A 1 4.90 13.64 1.69
N LYS A 2 4.87 13.44 0.37
CA LYS A 2 3.62 13.32 -0.40
C LYS A 2 3.55 11.87 -0.86
N LEU A 3 2.49 11.16 -0.47
CA LEU A 3 2.20 9.85 -1.03
C LEU A 3 1.57 10.05 -2.41
N GLY A 4 1.86 9.16 -3.35
CA GLY A 4 1.12 9.08 -4.59
C GLY A 4 -0.32 8.63 -4.35
N GLU A 5 -1.22 9.07 -5.24
CA GLU A 5 -2.65 8.66 -5.26
C GLU A 5 -2.81 7.13 -5.41
N GLY A 6 -1.76 6.43 -5.85
CA GLY A 6 -1.77 4.97 -5.97
C GLY A 6 -1.86 4.22 -4.64
N VAL A 7 -1.39 4.82 -3.55
CA VAL A 7 -1.43 4.20 -2.22
C VAL A 7 -2.88 4.02 -1.77
N GLU A 8 -3.72 5.04 -1.99
CA GLU A 8 -5.16 4.99 -1.68
C GLU A 8 -5.84 3.84 -2.44
N ALA A 9 -5.66 3.81 -3.78
CA ALA A 9 -6.24 2.76 -4.61
C ALA A 9 -5.77 1.35 -4.21
N ALA A 10 -4.50 1.20 -3.84
CA ALA A 10 -3.91 -0.06 -3.40
C ALA A 10 -4.50 -0.55 -2.07
N ILE A 11 -4.62 0.33 -1.07
CA ILE A 11 -5.21 0.00 0.24
C ILE A 11 -6.68 -0.39 0.05
N HIS A 12 -7.45 0.40 -0.71
CA HIS A 12 -8.86 0.10 -1.01
C HIS A 12 -9.06 -1.25 -1.70
N CYS A 13 -8.21 -1.59 -2.68
CA CYS A 13 -8.28 -2.90 -3.33
C CYS A 13 -7.89 -4.02 -2.38
N ALA A 14 -6.84 -3.85 -1.56
CA ALA A 14 -6.43 -4.86 -0.60
C ALA A 14 -7.52 -5.13 0.45
N THR A 15 -8.17 -4.10 1.00
CA THR A 15 -9.27 -4.28 1.95
C THR A 15 -10.47 -4.95 1.30
N MET A 16 -10.84 -4.59 0.06
CA MET A 16 -11.92 -5.26 -0.66
C MET A 16 -11.62 -6.75 -0.91
N LEU A 17 -10.40 -7.07 -1.35
CA LEU A 17 -9.95 -8.44 -1.61
C LEU A 17 -9.87 -9.30 -0.34
N ALA A 18 -9.71 -8.69 0.83
CA ALA A 18 -9.75 -9.38 2.12
C ALA A 18 -11.15 -9.94 2.48
N ASN A 19 -12.21 -9.52 1.77
CA ASN A 19 -13.59 -9.94 2.01
C ASN A 19 -14.04 -11.06 1.04
N LEU A 20 -13.14 -11.59 0.23
CA LEU A 20 -13.44 -12.71 -0.67
C LEU A 20 -13.64 -14.01 0.13
N GLU A 21 -14.48 -14.90 -0.38
CA GLU A 21 -14.50 -16.28 0.10
C GLU A 21 -13.17 -16.98 -0.22
N GLU A 22 -12.83 -17.99 0.57
CA GLU A 22 -11.62 -18.79 0.37
C GLU A 22 -11.53 -19.33 -1.07
N GLY A 23 -10.34 -19.22 -1.68
CA GLY A 23 -10.11 -19.66 -3.05
C GLY A 23 -10.76 -18.82 -4.16
N ARG A 24 -11.46 -17.72 -3.85
CA ARG A 24 -12.04 -16.83 -4.87
C ARG A 24 -11.06 -15.76 -5.33
N THR A 25 -11.33 -15.18 -6.49
CA THR A 25 -10.62 -14.01 -7.00
C THR A 25 -11.57 -12.93 -7.48
N LEU A 26 -11.08 -11.69 -7.57
CA LEU A 26 -11.81 -10.58 -8.15
C LEU A 26 -11.04 -10.02 -9.36
N PRO A 27 -11.66 -9.83 -10.53
CA PRO A 27 -10.97 -9.25 -11.69
C PRO A 27 -10.68 -7.76 -11.48
N ALA A 28 -9.58 -7.27 -12.07
CA ALA A 28 -9.22 -5.85 -12.03
C ALA A 28 -10.34 -4.92 -12.57
N SER A 29 -11.12 -5.39 -13.54
CA SER A 29 -12.26 -4.64 -14.08
C SER A 29 -13.33 -4.37 -13.01
N ALA A 30 -13.63 -5.35 -12.15
CA ALA A 30 -14.60 -5.18 -11.07
C ALA A 30 -14.06 -4.29 -9.93
N LEU A 31 -12.77 -4.41 -9.61
CA LEU A 31 -12.12 -3.50 -8.66
C LEU A 31 -12.16 -2.04 -9.15
N ALA A 32 -11.90 -1.84 -10.45
CA ALA A 32 -11.94 -0.52 -11.08
C ALA A 32 -13.36 0.05 -11.14
N GLU A 33 -14.34 -0.76 -11.51
CA GLU A 33 -15.77 -0.41 -11.52
C GLU A 33 -16.25 0.02 -10.13
N TYR A 34 -15.95 -0.76 -9.09
CA TYR A 34 -16.40 -0.47 -7.72
C TYR A 34 -15.91 0.90 -7.22
N HIS A 35 -14.67 1.25 -7.55
CA HIS A 35 -14.05 2.50 -7.10
C HIS A 35 -14.20 3.66 -8.10
N GLY A 36 -14.85 3.46 -9.24
CA GLY A 36 -15.06 4.50 -10.24
C GLY A 36 -13.78 5.02 -10.90
N ILE A 37 -12.73 4.18 -11.00
CA ILE A 37 -11.42 4.53 -11.58
C ILE A 37 -11.14 3.70 -12.83
N SER A 38 -10.18 4.13 -13.65
CA SER A 38 -9.82 3.36 -14.85
C SER A 38 -9.07 2.07 -14.49
N GLN A 39 -9.40 0.98 -15.19
CA GLN A 39 -8.70 -0.29 -15.01
C GLN A 39 -7.20 -0.18 -15.33
N SER A 40 -6.84 0.59 -16.37
CA SER A 40 -5.44 0.79 -16.76
C SER A 40 -4.61 1.49 -15.67
N TYR A 41 -5.19 2.48 -14.99
CA TYR A 41 -4.58 3.11 -13.83
C TYR A 41 -4.37 2.10 -12.70
N LEU A 42 -5.42 1.33 -12.38
CA LEU A 42 -5.39 0.40 -11.26
C LEU A 42 -4.41 -0.76 -11.46
N LEU A 43 -4.25 -1.25 -12.70
CA LEU A 43 -3.35 -2.37 -13.02
C LEU A 43 -1.89 -2.08 -12.62
N LYS A 44 -1.44 -0.83 -12.68
CA LYS A 44 -0.09 -0.45 -12.20
C LYS A 44 0.08 -0.76 -10.71
N HIS A 45 -0.91 -0.42 -9.89
CA HIS A 45 -0.85 -0.58 -8.44
C HIS A 45 -1.08 -2.03 -8.03
N LEU A 46 -1.99 -2.74 -8.70
CA LEU A 46 -2.17 -4.19 -8.48
C LEU A 46 -0.90 -4.97 -8.80
N LYS A 47 -0.19 -4.60 -9.88
CA LYS A 47 1.11 -5.19 -10.21
C LYS A 47 2.13 -4.95 -9.10
N ALA A 48 2.22 -3.72 -8.58
CA ALA A 48 3.13 -3.39 -7.47
C ALA A 48 2.82 -4.23 -6.21
N LEU A 49 1.55 -4.44 -5.89
CA LEU A 49 1.16 -5.29 -4.76
C LEU A 49 1.46 -6.79 -4.99
N VAL A 50 1.39 -7.27 -6.23
CA VAL A 50 1.80 -8.63 -6.58
C VAL A 50 3.32 -8.80 -6.42
N GLU A 51 4.10 -7.86 -6.92
CA GLU A 51 5.57 -7.84 -6.75
C GLU A 51 5.95 -7.76 -5.26
N GLY A 52 5.18 -7.02 -4.46
CA GLY A 52 5.29 -6.94 -3.01
C GLY A 52 4.78 -8.16 -2.25
N ARG A 53 4.27 -9.21 -2.93
CA ARG A 53 3.66 -10.42 -2.32
C ARG A 53 2.53 -10.11 -1.34
N ILE A 54 1.81 -9.02 -1.59
CA ILE A 54 0.59 -8.64 -0.84
C ILE A 54 -0.62 -9.24 -1.54
N LEU A 55 -0.63 -9.19 -2.87
CA LEU A 55 -1.61 -9.86 -3.71
C LEU A 55 -0.97 -10.99 -4.49
N GLU A 56 -1.80 -11.90 -4.96
CA GLU A 56 -1.47 -12.82 -6.03
C GLU A 56 -2.41 -12.62 -7.21
N SER A 57 -1.90 -12.84 -8.42
CA SER A 57 -2.68 -12.77 -9.65
C SER A 57 -2.88 -14.17 -10.21
N VAL A 58 -4.13 -14.54 -10.42
CA VAL A 58 -4.51 -15.80 -11.06
C VAL A 58 -4.80 -15.52 -12.53
N PRO A 59 -4.11 -16.17 -13.48
CA PRO A 59 -4.37 -15.99 -14.91
C PRO A 59 -5.60 -16.76 -15.38
N GLY A 60 -6.06 -16.46 -16.60
CA GLY A 60 -7.12 -17.20 -17.29
C GLY A 60 -8.52 -16.56 -17.20
N PRO A 61 -9.54 -17.19 -17.80
CA PRO A 61 -10.91 -16.63 -17.91
C PRO A 61 -11.59 -16.38 -16.56
N HIS A 62 -11.29 -17.22 -15.57
CA HIS A 62 -11.73 -17.06 -14.17
C HIS A 62 -10.66 -16.45 -13.27
N GLY A 63 -9.63 -15.86 -13.88
CA GLY A 63 -8.56 -15.18 -13.19
C GLY A 63 -8.99 -13.88 -12.52
N GLY A 64 -8.05 -13.30 -11.78
CA GLY A 64 -8.27 -12.12 -10.96
C GLY A 64 -7.16 -11.95 -9.93
N TYR A 65 -7.47 -11.21 -8.87
CA TYR A 65 -6.58 -10.95 -7.75
C TYR A 65 -7.21 -11.46 -6.46
N ARG A 66 -6.36 -11.84 -5.50
CA ARG A 66 -6.72 -12.07 -4.09
C ARG A 66 -5.52 -11.75 -3.21
N LEU A 67 -5.72 -11.71 -1.89
CA LEU A 67 -4.61 -11.55 -0.96
C LEU A 67 -3.68 -12.77 -1.01
N ALA A 68 -2.37 -12.55 -1.07
CA ALA A 68 -1.37 -13.61 -1.02
C ALA A 68 -1.07 -14.09 0.42
N ARG A 69 -1.57 -13.36 1.42
CA ARG A 69 -1.40 -13.66 2.85
C ARG A 69 -2.56 -13.06 3.64
N LEU A 70 -2.79 -13.59 4.84
CA LEU A 70 -3.88 -13.16 5.72
C LEU A 70 -3.78 -11.65 6.05
N PRO A 71 -4.91 -10.94 6.20
CA PRO A 71 -4.95 -9.50 6.44
C PRO A 71 -4.24 -9.09 7.75
N GLU A 72 -4.21 -9.95 8.76
CA GLU A 72 -3.48 -9.70 10.02
C GLU A 72 -1.97 -9.76 9.82
N LYS A 73 -1.48 -10.28 8.68
CA LYS A 73 -0.05 -10.29 8.34
C LYS A 73 0.35 -9.14 7.43
N ILE A 74 -0.59 -8.35 6.91
CA ILE A 74 -0.33 -7.22 6.02
C ILE A 74 -0.39 -5.93 6.82
N THR A 75 0.68 -5.14 6.79
CA THR A 75 0.67 -3.78 7.39
C THR A 75 0.44 -2.72 6.32
N LEU A 76 0.00 -1.53 6.73
CA LEU A 76 -0.07 -0.39 5.80
C LEU A 76 1.32 -0.01 5.28
N LEU A 77 2.38 -0.22 6.08
CA LEU A 77 3.75 -0.01 5.61
C LEU A 77 4.09 -0.93 4.44
N ASP A 78 3.68 -2.20 4.48
CA ASP A 78 3.93 -3.13 3.37
C ASP A 78 3.31 -2.62 2.06
N ILE A 79 2.06 -2.15 2.12
CA ILE A 79 1.35 -1.59 0.96
C ILE A 79 2.03 -0.31 0.47
N VAL A 80 2.38 0.61 1.36
CA VAL A 80 3.07 1.86 1.00
C VAL A 80 4.42 1.57 0.35
N LEU A 81 5.21 0.64 0.89
CA LEU A 81 6.51 0.28 0.32
C LEU A 81 6.38 -0.42 -1.03
N ALA A 82 5.35 -1.23 -1.23
CA ALA A 82 5.10 -1.87 -2.52
C ALA A 82 4.79 -0.83 -3.61
N VAL A 83 4.00 0.20 -3.29
CA VAL A 83 3.55 1.20 -4.27
C VAL A 83 4.55 2.34 -4.49
N GLU A 84 5.10 2.90 -3.40
CA GLU A 84 5.99 4.08 -3.45
C GLU A 84 7.48 3.71 -3.47
N GLY A 85 7.82 2.48 -3.09
CA GLY A 85 9.18 2.01 -2.93
C GLY A 85 9.79 2.32 -1.55
N ALA A 86 10.97 1.77 -1.29
CA ALA A 86 11.62 1.83 0.01
C ALA A 86 12.45 3.10 0.26
N ALA A 87 12.67 3.93 -0.77
CA ALA A 87 13.58 5.05 -0.67
C ALA A 87 13.09 6.12 0.33
N PRO A 88 14.01 6.83 1.02
CA PRO A 88 13.62 7.84 1.97
C PRO A 88 13.05 9.08 1.30
N ALA A 89 12.11 9.73 1.98
CA ALA A 89 11.51 10.97 1.54
C ALA A 89 12.54 12.12 1.54
N PHE A 90 13.50 12.07 2.46
CA PHE A 90 14.60 13.02 2.54
C PHE A 90 15.93 12.37 2.15
N ARG A 91 16.63 12.97 1.19
CA ARG A 91 17.99 12.55 0.77
C ARG A 91 18.97 13.68 1.02
N CYS A 92 19.85 13.50 1.99
CA CYS A 92 20.94 14.44 2.21
C CYS A 92 21.94 14.34 1.06
N THR A 93 22.28 15.48 0.47
CA THR A 93 23.29 15.58 -0.60
C THR A 93 24.58 16.24 -0.12
N GLU A 94 24.76 16.33 1.21
CA GLU A 94 25.94 16.90 1.87
C GLU A 94 26.31 18.31 1.39
N ILE A 95 25.32 19.18 1.19
CA ILE A 95 25.55 20.56 0.72
C ILE A 95 26.47 21.37 1.65
N ARG A 96 26.56 21.00 2.94
CA ARG A 96 27.50 21.59 3.90
C ARG A 96 28.98 21.41 3.52
N GLN A 97 29.28 20.46 2.63
CA GLN A 97 30.64 20.15 2.16
C GLN A 97 30.96 20.82 0.81
N ARG A 98 30.08 21.69 0.29
CA ARG A 98 30.23 22.28 -1.06
C ARG A 98 30.65 23.75 -1.06
N GLY A 99 30.44 24.45 0.06
CA GLY A 99 30.69 25.89 0.17
C GLY A 99 32.17 26.27 0.31
N PRO A 100 32.48 27.57 0.28
CA PRO A 100 33.85 28.09 0.39
C PRO A 100 34.53 27.75 1.74
N GLY A 101 33.75 27.49 2.79
CA GLY A 101 34.24 27.07 4.10
C GLY A 101 34.21 25.56 4.34
N LYS A 102 34.19 24.73 3.29
CA LYS A 102 34.26 23.27 3.44
C LYS A 102 35.59 22.87 4.08
N LEU A 103 35.53 21.85 4.94
CA LEU A 103 36.69 21.24 5.57
C LEU A 103 37.00 19.88 4.90
N GLU A 104 38.09 19.26 5.33
CA GLU A 104 38.41 17.88 4.95
C GLU A 104 37.33 16.90 5.44
N ALA A 105 37.16 15.76 4.75
CA ALA A 105 36.13 14.77 5.05
C ALA A 105 36.15 14.30 6.52
N ALA A 106 37.33 14.30 7.15
CA ALA A 106 37.52 13.95 8.56
C ALA A 106 36.75 14.89 9.53
N ALA A 107 36.37 16.10 9.12
CA ALA A 107 35.53 16.99 9.93
C ALA A 107 34.03 16.61 9.89
N TYR A 108 33.62 15.71 8.99
CA TYR A 108 32.23 15.35 8.72
C TYR A 108 31.90 13.89 9.01
N VAL A 109 32.56 13.29 10.01
CA VAL A 109 32.44 11.85 10.36
C VAL A 109 30.99 11.41 10.59
N LYS A 110 30.15 12.27 11.16
CA LYS A 110 28.74 11.97 11.46
C LYS A 110 27.81 12.63 10.43
N PRO A 111 26.66 12.01 10.13
CA PRO A 111 25.59 12.68 9.40
C PRO A 111 25.25 14.03 10.05
N CYS A 112 24.96 15.04 9.24
CA CYS A 112 24.57 16.34 9.78
C CYS A 112 23.28 16.22 10.61
N GLY A 113 23.11 17.12 11.59
CA GLY A 113 21.93 17.12 12.46
C GLY A 113 20.60 17.22 11.69
N ILE A 114 20.59 17.90 10.55
CA ILE A 114 19.42 17.99 9.66
C ILE A 114 19.08 16.61 9.09
N ASN A 115 20.05 15.89 8.53
CA ASN A 115 19.82 14.55 7.99
C ASN A 115 19.31 13.60 9.09
N ALA A 116 19.95 13.63 10.27
CA ALA A 116 19.53 12.81 11.40
C ALA A 116 18.09 13.11 11.85
N ALA A 117 17.71 14.39 11.94
CA ALA A 117 16.37 14.81 12.33
C ALA A 117 15.31 14.39 11.30
N MET A 118 15.58 14.58 10.01
CA MET A 118 14.67 14.19 8.93
C MET A 118 14.46 12.68 8.88
N LEU A 119 15.53 11.88 8.98
CA LEU A 119 15.42 10.42 9.00
C LEU A 119 14.73 9.91 10.28
N ARG A 120 14.84 10.61 11.40
CA ARG A 120 14.08 10.28 12.62
C ARG A 120 12.59 10.50 12.43
N ALA A 121 12.18 11.61 11.81
CA ALA A 121 10.78 11.87 11.51
C ALA A 121 10.20 10.80 10.56
N GLU A 122 10.96 10.42 9.53
CA GLU A 122 10.55 9.36 8.61
C GLU A 122 10.41 8.00 9.30
N ARG A 123 11.34 7.64 10.20
CA ARG A 123 11.23 6.41 10.99
C ARG A 123 9.95 6.38 11.84
N ALA A 124 9.58 7.50 12.46
CA ALA A 124 8.35 7.58 13.26
C ALA A 124 7.10 7.37 12.38
N TYR A 125 7.07 7.98 11.20
CA TYR A 125 5.99 7.76 10.23
C TYR A 125 5.88 6.29 9.79
N ARG A 126 7.01 5.67 9.40
CA ARG A 126 7.04 4.26 8.98
C ARG A 126 6.65 3.31 10.12
N ALA A 127 7.04 3.62 11.36
CA ALA A 127 6.66 2.84 12.53
C ALA A 127 5.14 2.84 12.71
N ALA A 128 4.48 4.00 12.63
CA ALA A 128 3.03 4.08 12.71
C ALA A 128 2.33 3.23 11.64
N LEU A 129 2.80 3.27 10.39
CA LEU A 129 2.26 2.42 9.32
C LEU A 129 2.53 0.92 9.52
N ALA A 130 3.63 0.55 10.18
CA ALA A 130 3.99 -0.84 10.45
C ALA A 130 3.14 -1.44 11.58
N GLU A 131 2.64 -0.60 12.49
CA GLU A 131 1.77 -1.01 13.59
C GLU A 131 0.33 -1.28 13.11
N THR A 132 -0.15 -0.56 12.11
CA THR A 132 -1.50 -0.75 11.56
C THR A 132 -1.56 -1.91 10.56
N ARG A 133 -2.32 -2.96 10.91
CA ARG A 133 -2.59 -4.10 10.02
C ARG A 133 -3.79 -3.82 9.12
N LEU A 134 -3.87 -4.53 8.00
CA LEU A 134 -5.01 -4.47 7.10
C LEU A 134 -6.30 -4.95 7.79
N SER A 135 -6.19 -5.95 8.68
CA SER A 135 -7.29 -6.40 9.54
C SER A 135 -7.86 -5.27 10.39
N ASP A 136 -7.01 -4.47 11.01
CA ASP A 136 -7.41 -3.39 11.91
C ASP A 136 -8.24 -2.32 11.15
N VAL A 137 -7.82 -2.02 9.92
CA VAL A 137 -8.56 -1.11 9.02
C VAL A 137 -9.94 -1.67 8.66
N ILE A 138 -10.01 -2.96 8.36
CA ILE A 138 -11.27 -3.63 8.00
C ILE A 138 -12.23 -3.66 9.21
N GLU A 139 -11.72 -3.98 10.39
CA GLU A 139 -12.50 -4.03 11.63
C GLU A 139 -13.03 -2.65 12.00
N GLY A 140 -12.19 -1.61 11.96
CA GLY A 140 -12.61 -0.23 12.19
C GLY A 140 -13.70 0.21 11.20
N TYR A 141 -13.52 -0.09 9.91
CA TYR A 141 -14.56 0.22 8.91
C TYR A 141 -15.88 -0.51 9.21
N ARG A 142 -15.84 -1.79 9.59
CA ARG A 142 -17.06 -2.55 9.92
C ARG A 142 -17.77 -2.02 11.17
N ALA A 143 -17.03 -1.47 12.13
CA ALA A 143 -17.59 -0.89 13.35
C ALA A 143 -18.30 0.44 13.09
N ASP A 144 -17.73 1.29 12.22
CA ASP A 144 -18.14 2.69 12.10
C ASP A 144 -18.92 3.02 10.80
N ALA A 145 -18.85 2.17 9.77
CA ALA A 145 -19.45 2.49 8.47
C ALA A 145 -20.97 2.37 8.44
N ASP A 146 -21.60 3.18 7.56
CA ASP A 146 -23.03 3.07 7.28
C ASP A 146 -23.36 1.65 6.79
N PRO A 147 -24.32 0.94 7.42
CA PRO A 147 -24.69 -0.42 7.05
C PRO A 147 -25.10 -0.57 5.58
N ARG A 148 -25.60 0.49 4.94
CA ARG A 148 -25.93 0.49 3.51
C ARG A 148 -24.69 0.38 2.63
N ALA A 149 -23.59 1.02 3.01
CA ALA A 149 -22.31 0.91 2.32
C ALA A 149 -21.74 -0.51 2.45
N ILE A 150 -21.77 -1.08 3.66
CA ILE A 150 -21.33 -2.47 3.90
C ILE A 150 -22.18 -3.45 3.07
N LYS A 151 -23.50 -3.32 3.13
CA LYS A 151 -24.42 -4.17 2.36
C LYS A 151 -24.15 -4.09 0.86
N PHE A 152 -23.92 -2.88 0.34
CA PHE A 152 -23.56 -2.70 -1.08
C PHE A 152 -22.23 -3.36 -1.42
N ALA A 153 -21.19 -3.15 -0.61
CA ALA A 153 -19.87 -3.74 -0.81
C ALA A 153 -19.94 -5.28 -0.85
N CYS A 154 -20.57 -5.89 0.16
CA CYS A 154 -20.76 -7.34 0.22
C CYS A 154 -21.54 -7.88 -0.98
N GLY A 155 -22.65 -7.21 -1.35
CA GLY A 155 -23.45 -7.59 -2.51
C GLY A 155 -22.72 -7.41 -3.85
N PHE A 156 -21.82 -6.43 -3.96
CA PHE A 156 -20.97 -6.25 -5.12
C PHE A 156 -19.93 -7.38 -5.22
N VAL A 157 -19.21 -7.66 -4.12
CA VAL A 157 -18.21 -8.73 -4.06
C VAL A 157 -18.84 -10.08 -4.39
N ALA A 158 -19.98 -10.42 -3.79
CA ALA A 158 -20.67 -11.68 -4.01
C ALA A 158 -21.05 -11.91 -5.48
N ARG A 159 -21.38 -10.85 -6.23
CA ARG A 159 -21.75 -10.93 -7.65
C ARG A 159 -20.55 -11.05 -8.58
N HIS A 160 -19.39 -10.53 -8.19
CA HIS A 160 -18.23 -10.39 -9.09
C HIS A 160 -17.08 -11.33 -8.76
N GLN A 161 -17.05 -11.92 -7.56
CA GLN A 161 -16.04 -12.90 -7.20
C GLN A 161 -16.16 -14.16 -8.07
N ARG A 162 -15.02 -14.74 -8.45
CA ARG A 162 -14.92 -15.88 -9.35
C ARG A 162 -14.34 -17.09 -8.62
N PRO A 163 -14.92 -18.30 -8.79
CA PRO A 163 -14.28 -19.53 -8.32
C PRO A 163 -12.92 -19.68 -9.00
N GLN A 164 -11.92 -20.11 -8.22
CA GLN A 164 -10.78 -20.80 -8.82
C GLN A 164 -11.20 -22.26 -9.06
N ALA A 165 -11.01 -22.73 -10.29
CA ALA A 165 -11.18 -24.15 -10.65
C ALA A 165 -10.02 -24.99 -10.11
#